data_AF-A0A7V8XX85-F1
#
_entry.id   AF-A0A7V8XX85-F1
#
_cell.length_a   1.000
_cell.length_b   1.000
_cell.length_c   1.000
_cell.angle_alpha   90.00
_cell.angle_beta   90.00
_cell.angle_gamma   90.00
#
_symmetry.space_group_name_H-M   'P 1'
#
loop_
_entity.id
_entity.type
_entity.pdbx_description
1 polymer ?
#
loop_
_entity_poly.entity_id
_entity_poly.type
_entity_poly.pdbx_seq_one_letter_code
_entity_poly.pdbx_strand_id
1 'polypeptide(L)' 'MFLKLVKVDQIEVDGRSYSLRYYERRTGRGGRRYSCEVVLGASDRIIIDDDTLPSLESRVERLAPATVYSRLLSAAS' A
#
# COMPACT_ATOMS: atom_id res chain seq x y z
N MET A 1 5.68 14.51 12.46
CA MET A 1 5.18 14.58 11.07
C MET A 1 4.09 13.52 10.93
N PHE A 2 2.87 13.90 10.60
CA PHE A 2 1.66 13.06 10.71
C PHE A 2 1.28 12.45 9.35
N LEU A 3 0.91 11.16 9.34
CA LEU A 3 0.29 10.49 8.19
C LEU A 3 -1.23 10.64 8.30
N LYS A 4 -1.86 11.29 7.32
CA LYS A 4 -3.31 11.41 7.26
C LYS A 4 -3.86 10.25 6.43
N LEU A 5 -4.69 9.39 7.01
CA LEU A 5 -5.44 8.39 6.24
C LEU A 5 -6.40 9.12 5.30
N VAL A 6 -6.31 8.83 4.00
CA VAL A 6 -7.12 9.48 2.95
C VAL A 6 -8.05 8.54 2.21
N LYS A 7 -7.73 7.23 2.16
CA LYS A 7 -8.58 6.20 1.55
C LYS A 7 -8.33 4.85 2.20
N VAL A 8 -9.38 4.04 2.29
CA VAL A 8 -9.30 2.60 2.61
C VAL A 8 -9.95 1.86 1.44
N ASP A 9 -9.34 0.75 1.04
CA ASP A 9 -9.82 -0.08 -0.06
C ASP A 9 -9.45 -1.55 0.18
N GLN A 10 -9.76 -2.42 -0.77
CA GLN A 10 -9.35 -3.82 -0.76
C GLN A 10 -8.79 -4.25 -2.11
N ILE A 11 -7.88 -5.22 -2.08
CA ILE A 11 -7.43 -5.93 -3.27
C ILE A 11 -7.57 -7.43 -3.06
N GLU A 12 -8.06 -8.12 -4.08
CA GLU A 12 -8.10 -9.57 -4.09
C GLU A 12 -6.84 -10.12 -4.76
N VAL A 13 -6.16 -11.04 -4.06
CA VAL A 13 -4.99 -11.76 -4.57
C VAL A 13 -5.14 -13.22 -4.18
N ASP A 14 -5.19 -14.11 -5.17
CA ASP A 14 -5.32 -15.57 -4.98
C ASP A 14 -6.50 -15.96 -4.08
N GLY A 15 -7.67 -15.36 -4.33
CA GLY A 15 -8.91 -15.61 -3.58
C GLY A 15 -8.92 -15.05 -2.14
N ARG A 16 -7.89 -14.29 -1.75
CA ARG A 16 -7.80 -13.63 -0.44
C ARG A 16 -7.88 -12.12 -0.61
N SER A 17 -8.71 -11.48 0.21
CA SER A 17 -8.83 -10.02 0.25
C SER A 17 -7.84 -9.41 1.24
N TYR A 18 -7.06 -8.44 0.78
CA TYR A 18 -6.10 -7.68 1.58
C TYR A 18 -6.55 -6.23 1.68
N SER A 19 -6.48 -5.67 2.91
CA SER A 19 -6.84 -4.27 3.12
C SER A 19 -5.75 -3.34 2.60
N LEU A 20 -6.16 -2.31 1.88
CA LEU A 20 -5.33 -1.21 1.42
C LEU A 20 -5.62 0.04 2.26
N ARG A 21 -4.57 0.71 2.73
CA ARG A 21 -4.71 1.98 3.46
C ARG A 21 -3.81 3.02 2.84
N TYR A 22 -4.43 4.07 2.30
CA TYR A 22 -3.73 5.16 1.63
C TYR A 22 -3.57 6.34 2.59
N TYR A 23 -2.36 6.87 2.65
CA TYR A 23 -2.03 8.00 3.50
C TYR A 23 -1.46 9.15 2.69
N GLU A 24 -1.76 10.37 3.12
CA GLU A 24 -1.09 11.59 2.68
C GLU A 24 -0.11 12.06 3.76
N ARG A 25 1.06 12.51 3.30
CA ARG A 25 2.08 13.14 4.12
C ARG A 25 2.49 14.48 3.51
N ARG A 26 2.52 15.53 4.32
CA ARG A 26 3.13 16.81 3.92
C ARG A 26 4.64 16.78 4.18
N THR A 27 5.44 17.20 3.20
CA THR A 27 6.89 17.33 3.33
C THR A 27 7.24 18.65 4.02
N GLY A 28 8.46 18.75 4.57
CA GLY A 28 8.94 19.99 5.22
C GLY A 28 9.01 21.20 4.26
N ARG A 29 8.95 20.97 2.95
CA ARG A 29 8.90 22.02 1.90
C ARG A 29 7.48 22.30 1.38
N GLY A 30 6.44 21.78 2.04
CA GLY A 30 5.04 21.98 1.66
C GLY A 30 4.51 21.08 0.53
N GLY A 31 5.35 20.20 -0.04
CA GLY A 31 4.92 19.20 -1.01
C GLY A 31 4.07 18.10 -0.37
N ARG A 32 3.38 17.31 -1.19
CA ARG A 32 2.61 16.13 -0.75
C ARG A 32 3.31 14.85 -1.22
N ARG A 33 3.25 13.82 -0.39
CA ARG A 33 3.63 12.44 -0.71
C ARG A 33 2.51 11.52 -0.29
N TYR A 34 2.31 10.45 -1.04
CA TYR A 34 1.29 9.46 -0.79
C TYR A 34 1.94 8.10 -0.57
N SER A 35 1.36 7.33 0.34
CA SER A 35 1.78 5.95 0.57
C SER A 35 0.56 5.05 0.68
N CYS A 36 0.68 3.81 0.24
CA CYS A 36 -0.32 2.76 0.42
C CYS A 36 0.30 1.63 1.23
N GLU A 37 -0.38 1.24 2.29
CA GLU A 37 -0.09 0.02 3.04
C GLU A 37 -1.00 -1.11 2.56
N VAL A 38 -0.41 -2.18 2.03
CA VAL A 38 -1.08 -3.47 1.86
C VAL A 38 -0.91 -4.26 3.15
N VAL A 39 -2.01 -4.52 3.87
CA VAL A 39 -1.99 -5.17 5.18
C VAL A 39 -2.10 -6.68 5.02
N LEU A 40 -1.01 -7.41 5.32
CA LEU A 40 -0.94 -8.88 5.20
C LEU A 40 -1.22 -9.60 6.52
N GLY A 41 -1.03 -8.91 7.64
CA GLY A 41 -1.26 -9.42 8.98
C GLY A 41 -1.10 -8.32 10.02
N ALA A 42 -1.15 -8.68 11.31
CA ALA A 42 -1.10 -7.71 12.41
C ALA A 42 0.17 -6.82 12.38
N SER A 43 1.30 -7.38 11.95
CA SER A 43 2.60 -6.71 11.92
C SER A 43 3.31 -6.77 10.56
N ASP A 44 2.67 -7.31 9.51
CA ASP A 44 3.26 -7.40 8.17
C ASP A 44 2.52 -6.49 7.18
N ARG A 45 3.29 -5.63 6.53
CA ARG A 45 2.79 -4.61 5.61
C ARG A 45 3.76 -4.46 4.44
N ILE A 46 3.21 -4.34 3.24
CA ILE A 46 3.94 -3.83 2.08
C ILE A 46 3.62 -2.34 1.98
N ILE A 47 4.65 -1.50 1.82
CA ILE A 47 4.48 -0.05 1.67
C ILE A 47 4.87 0.33 0.25
N ILE A 48 3.97 1.01 -0.45
CA ILE A 48 4.18 1.56 -1.79
C ILE A 48 4.03 3.07 -1.71
N ASP A 49 5.03 3.81 -2.18
CA ASP A 49 5.03 5.27 -2.18
C ASP A 49 4.84 5.83 -3.60
N ASP A 50 4.21 7.01 -3.69
CA ASP A 50 4.15 7.82 -4.91
C ASP A 50 3.95 9.32 -4.55
N ASP A 51 4.06 10.20 -5.55
CA ASP A 51 3.92 11.65 -5.36
C ASP A 51 2.46 12.13 -5.55
N THR A 52 1.58 11.31 -6.13
CA THR A 52 0.15 11.61 -6.27
C THR A 52 -0.73 10.38 -5.95
N LEU A 53 -1.95 10.61 -5.48
CA LEU A 53 -2.88 9.52 -5.15
C LEU A 53 -3.29 8.68 -6.39
N PRO A 54 -3.67 9.26 -7.55
CA PRO A 54 -4.03 8.44 -8.72
C PRO A 54 -2.87 7.60 -9.27
N SER A 55 -1.65 8.15 -9.26
CA SER A 55 -0.44 7.37 -9.66
C SER A 55 -0.19 6.22 -8.70
N LEU A 56 -0.36 6.47 -7.39
CA LEU A 56 -0.22 5.46 -6.36
C LEU A 56 -1.25 4.33 -6.54
N GLU A 57 -2.52 4.65 -6.78
CA GLU A 57 -3.58 3.65 -7.01
C GLU A 57 -3.23 2.77 -8.21
N SER A 58 -2.88 3.36 -9.36
CA SER A 58 -2.45 2.61 -10.55
C SER A 58 -1.20 1.75 -10.31
N ARG A 59 -0.28 2.22 -9.46
CA ARG A 59 0.91 1.45 -9.06
C ARG A 59 0.54 0.28 -8.15
N VAL A 60 -0.35 0.49 -7.18
CA VAL A 60 -0.83 -0.55 -6.26
C VAL A 60 -1.54 -1.66 -7.04
N GLU A 61 -2.45 -1.32 -7.95
CA GLU A 61 -3.16 -2.30 -8.80
C GLU A 61 -2.19 -3.19 -9.59
N ARG A 62 -1.09 -2.62 -10.10
CA ARG A 62 -0.09 -3.37 -10.88
C ARG A 62 0.90 -4.17 -10.04
N LEU A 63 1.34 -3.63 -8.91
CA LEU A 63 2.43 -4.23 -8.12
C LEU A 63 1.96 -5.09 -6.96
N ALA A 64 0.83 -4.75 -6.33
CA ALA A 64 0.40 -5.41 -5.11
C ALA A 64 0.16 -6.93 -5.31
N PRO A 65 -0.47 -7.42 -6.39
CA PRO A 65 -0.68 -8.86 -6.56
C PRO A 65 0.62 -9.67 -6.55
N ALA A 66 1.60 -9.27 -7.38
CA ALA A 66 2.88 -9.96 -7.46
C ALA A 66 3.69 -9.84 -6.15
N THR A 67 3.63 -8.68 -5.49
CA THR A 67 4.38 -8.45 -4.25
C THR A 67 3.79 -9.25 -3.09
N VAL A 68 2.46 -9.31 -2.98
CA VAL A 68 1.75 -10.17 -2.01
C VAL A 68 2.14 -11.62 -2.25
N TYR A 69 2.06 -12.11 -3.48
CA TYR A 69 2.40 -13.50 -3.79
C TYR A 69 3.84 -13.85 -3.41
N SER A 70 4.80 -13.00 -3.77
CA SER A 70 6.20 -13.17 -3.37
C SER A 70 6.39 -13.22 -1.86
N ARG A 71 5.67 -12.36 -1.12
CA ARG A 71 5.74 -12.30 0.34
C ARG A 71 5.16 -13.57 1.00
N LEU A 72 4.05 -14.08 0.48
CA LEU A 72 3.45 -15.34 0.94
C LEU A 72 4.37 -16.53 0.71
N LEU A 73 4.99 -16.62 -0.47
CA LEU A 73 5.96 -17.68 -0.77
C LEU A 73 7.17 -17.62 0.19
N SER A 74 7.70 -16.42 0.44
CA SER A 74 8.84 -16.24 1.35
C SER A 74 8.49 -16.55 2.82
N ALA A 75 7.22 -16.48 3.22
CA ALA A 75 6.79 -16.86 4.57
C ALA A 75 6.57 -18.37 4.73
N ALA A 76 6.44 -19.10 3.62
CA ALA A 76 6.24 -20.55 3.60
C ALA A 76 7.56 -21.35 3.48
N SER A 77 8.68 -20.69 3.19
CA SER A 77 10.03 -21.25 3.14
C SER A 77 10.73 -21.20 4.50
#